data_AF-A0AAR2KWD0-F1
#
_entry.id   AF-A0AAR2KWD0-F1
#
_cell.length_a   1.000
_cell.length_b   1.000
_cell.length_c   1.000
_cell.angle_alpha   90.00
_cell.angle_beta   90.00
_cell.angle_gamma   90.00
#
_symmetry.space_group_name_H-M   'P 1'
#
loop_
_entity.id
_entity.type
_entity.pdbx_description
1 polymer ?
#
loop_
_entity_poly.entity_id
_entity_poly.type
_entity_poly.pdbx_seq_one_letter_code
_entity_poly.pdbx_strand_id
1 'polypeptide(L)'
;MRYVPHTAQANITAERWNRDGALIQSQSSYHTRECVNWLKRFGKTNLDQTGSISFFQRTAFSPVVCHVAGFCPSAMKISWRRDGKDMKENVRIGAALPDGEGTYLRDVSFNITELDSNSFTCVVGNTSRDLDKHQLKVEKSECNQLTPSYISIYCIYTQLQMYAKSFGAPLKGFV
;
A
#
# COMPACT_ATOMS: atom_id res chain seq x y z
N MET A 1 -14.89 -30.71 -12.50
CA MET A 1 -15.14 -29.43 -13.22
C MET A 1 -16.42 -29.58 -14.04
N ARG A 2 -17.20 -28.52 -14.22
CA ARG A 2 -18.44 -28.50 -15.05
C ARG A 2 -18.61 -27.12 -15.66
N TYR A 3 -18.98 -27.05 -16.93
CA TYR A 3 -19.29 -25.81 -17.62
C TYR A 3 -20.71 -25.35 -17.29
N VAL A 4 -20.84 -24.08 -16.91
CA VAL A 4 -22.12 -23.42 -16.64
C VAL A 4 -22.34 -22.33 -17.69
N PRO A 5 -23.37 -22.43 -18.54
CA PRO A 5 -23.63 -21.43 -19.56
C PRO A 5 -24.14 -20.13 -18.92
N HIS A 6 -23.63 -18.98 -19.41
CA HIS A 6 -24.09 -17.66 -18.94
C HIS A 6 -25.32 -17.15 -19.73
N THR A 7 -25.53 -17.67 -20.94
CA THR A 7 -26.65 -17.30 -21.82
C THR A 7 -27.33 -18.54 -22.39
N ALA A 8 -28.61 -18.42 -22.77
CA ALA A 8 -29.38 -19.54 -23.33
C ALA A 8 -28.76 -20.08 -24.63
N GLN A 9 -28.17 -19.21 -25.45
CA GLN A 9 -27.47 -19.57 -26.67
C GLN A 9 -26.25 -20.47 -26.41
N ALA A 10 -25.66 -20.41 -25.20
CA ALA A 10 -24.52 -21.23 -24.82
C ALA A 10 -24.91 -22.61 -24.22
N ASN A 11 -26.20 -22.89 -23.98
CA ASN A 11 -26.64 -24.13 -23.34
C ASN A 11 -26.21 -25.38 -24.12
N ILE A 12 -26.40 -25.38 -25.44
CA ILE A 12 -26.08 -26.52 -26.30
C ILE A 12 -24.58 -26.85 -26.23
N THR A 13 -23.72 -25.83 -26.23
CA THR A 13 -22.26 -25.99 -26.11
C THR A 13 -21.87 -26.51 -24.73
N ALA A 14 -22.44 -25.95 -23.66
CA ALA A 14 -22.17 -26.39 -22.30
C ALA A 14 -22.58 -27.85 -22.07
N GLU A 15 -23.74 -28.27 -22.57
CA GLU A 15 -24.17 -29.68 -22.51
C GLU A 15 -23.23 -30.61 -23.28
N ARG A 16 -22.78 -30.20 -24.48
CA ARG A 16 -21.83 -30.97 -25.27
C ARG A 16 -20.52 -31.17 -24.52
N TRP A 17 -19.94 -30.10 -23.98
CA TRP A 17 -18.67 -30.17 -23.24
C TRP A 17 -18.79 -30.90 -21.91
N ASN A 18 -19.93 -30.78 -21.22
CA ASN A 18 -20.18 -31.51 -19.96
C ASN A 18 -20.33 -33.02 -20.17
N ARG A 19 -20.72 -33.47 -21.38
CA ARG A 19 -20.77 -34.89 -21.74
C ARG A 19 -19.41 -35.45 -22.18
N ASP A 20 -18.45 -34.58 -22.51
CA ASP A 20 -17.11 -35.00 -22.90
C ASP A 20 -16.20 -35.15 -21.66
N GLY A 21 -16.14 -36.38 -21.15
CA GLY A 21 -15.32 -36.70 -19.97
C GLY A 21 -13.82 -36.46 -20.18
N ALA A 22 -13.31 -36.66 -21.40
CA ALA A 22 -11.89 -36.46 -21.72
C ALA A 22 -11.53 -34.97 -21.69
N LEU A 23 -12.40 -34.11 -22.24
CA LEU A 23 -12.25 -32.67 -22.15
C LEU A 23 -12.24 -32.19 -20.69
N ILE A 24 -13.22 -32.65 -19.90
CA ILE A 24 -13.33 -32.28 -18.47
C ILE A 24 -12.09 -32.72 -17.69
N GLN A 25 -11.59 -33.93 -17.93
CA GLN A 25 -10.39 -34.45 -17.26
C GLN A 25 -9.13 -33.68 -17.68
N SER A 26 -8.96 -33.40 -18.97
CA SER A 26 -7.83 -32.63 -19.50
C SER A 26 -7.79 -31.22 -18.91
N GLN A 27 -8.93 -30.52 -18.92
CA GLN A 27 -9.06 -29.18 -18.34
C GLN A 27 -8.82 -29.18 -16.84
N SER A 28 -9.35 -30.18 -16.13
CA SER A 28 -9.07 -30.36 -14.71
C SER A 28 -7.57 -30.52 -14.46
N SER A 29 -6.90 -31.42 -15.19
CA SER A 29 -5.46 -31.65 -15.06
C SER A 29 -4.64 -30.39 -15.36
N TYR A 30 -5.03 -29.64 -16.39
CA TYR A 30 -4.39 -28.37 -16.72
C TYR A 30 -4.51 -27.38 -15.55
N HIS A 31 -5.71 -27.13 -15.05
CA HIS A 31 -5.93 -26.14 -13.99
C HIS A 31 -5.31 -26.55 -12.65
N THR A 32 -5.34 -27.84 -12.27
CA THR A 32 -4.85 -28.29 -10.97
C THR A 32 -3.34 -28.56 -10.95
N ARG A 33 -2.73 -28.89 -12.10
CA ARG A 33 -1.32 -29.28 -12.18
C ARG A 33 -0.52 -28.32 -13.05
N GLU A 34 -0.82 -28.26 -14.35
CA GLU A 34 0.02 -27.52 -15.30
C GLU A 34 0.03 -26.02 -15.00
N CYS A 35 -1.16 -25.40 -14.86
CA CYS A 35 -1.32 -23.99 -14.54
C CYS A 35 -0.60 -23.62 -13.23
N VAL A 36 -0.77 -24.45 -12.19
CA VAL A 36 -0.08 -24.25 -10.90
C VAL A 36 1.43 -24.36 -11.07
N ASN A 37 1.93 -25.30 -11.88
CA ASN A 37 3.36 -25.44 -12.16
C ASN A 37 3.92 -24.22 -12.91
N TRP A 38 3.20 -23.72 -13.92
CA TRP A 38 3.56 -22.48 -14.62
C TRP A 38 3.57 -21.28 -13.67
N LEU A 39 2.56 -21.14 -12.80
CA LEU A 39 2.51 -20.10 -11.77
C LEU A 39 3.67 -20.21 -10.77
N LYS A 40 4.03 -21.42 -10.32
CA LYS A 40 5.19 -21.60 -9.44
C LYS A 40 6.52 -21.26 -10.12
N ARG A 41 6.63 -21.55 -11.42
CA ARG A 41 7.87 -21.35 -12.20
C ARG A 41 8.05 -19.90 -12.64
N PHE A 42 6.97 -19.20 -13.02
CA PHE A 42 7.05 -17.86 -13.61
C PHE A 42 6.29 -16.79 -12.83
N GLY A 43 5.30 -17.16 -12.01
CA GLY A 43 4.49 -16.21 -11.24
C GLY A 43 5.18 -15.59 -10.03
N LYS A 44 6.47 -15.89 -9.79
CA LYS A 44 7.24 -15.39 -8.64
C LYS A 44 7.83 -13.99 -8.82
N THR A 45 7.70 -13.37 -9.99
CA THR A 45 8.25 -12.03 -10.22
C THR A 45 7.41 -10.98 -9.48
N ASN A 46 7.99 -10.38 -8.44
CA ASN A 46 7.54 -9.15 -7.78
C ASN A 46 6.14 -9.17 -7.15
N LEU A 47 5.78 -10.25 -6.42
CA LEU A 47 4.50 -10.31 -5.71
C LEU A 47 4.38 -9.27 -4.59
N ASP A 48 5.49 -8.91 -3.93
CA ASP A 48 5.49 -7.99 -2.79
C ASP A 48 6.50 -6.87 -3.06
N GLN A 49 6.20 -6.02 -4.04
CA GLN A 49 7.01 -4.84 -4.31
C GLN A 49 6.35 -3.63 -3.68
N THR A 50 7.11 -2.91 -2.86
CA THR A 50 6.75 -1.55 -2.45
C THR A 50 7.72 -0.62 -3.17
N GLY A 51 7.18 0.33 -3.94
CA GLY A 51 7.97 1.35 -4.60
C GLY A 51 8.32 2.48 -3.64
N SER A 52 7.91 3.69 -3.97
CA SER A 52 8.23 4.89 -3.21
C SER A 52 7.17 5.17 -2.14
N ILE A 53 7.64 5.57 -0.95
CA ILE A 53 6.81 6.12 0.11
C ILE A 53 7.26 7.56 0.32
N SER A 54 6.36 8.51 0.11
CA SER A 54 6.60 9.93 0.33
C SER A 54 5.53 10.53 1.23
N PHE A 55 5.83 11.71 1.74
CA PHE A 55 5.00 12.40 2.70
C PHE A 55 4.69 13.81 2.21
N PHE A 56 3.46 14.25 2.45
CA PHE A 56 3.04 15.61 2.19
C PHE A 56 2.14 16.15 3.31
N GLN A 57 2.51 17.30 3.87
CA GLN A 57 1.66 18.10 4.74
C GLN A 57 1.87 19.57 4.37
N ARG A 58 0.77 20.26 4.05
CA ARG A 58 0.83 21.63 3.54
C ARG A 58 1.02 22.69 4.63
N THR A 59 0.41 22.47 5.80
CA THR A 59 0.48 23.34 6.99
C THR A 59 0.33 22.51 8.27
N ALA A 60 0.70 23.06 9.44
CA ALA A 60 0.64 22.36 10.73
C ALA A 60 -0.74 21.78 11.09
N PHE A 61 -1.82 22.32 10.53
CA PHE A 61 -3.20 21.86 10.72
C PHE A 61 -3.78 21.12 9.50
N SER A 62 -3.04 21.08 8.39
CA SER A 62 -3.43 20.30 7.22
C SER A 62 -3.31 18.80 7.52
N PRO A 63 -4.13 17.96 6.86
CA PRO A 63 -3.97 16.52 6.94
C PRO A 63 -2.56 16.13 6.54
N VAL A 64 -2.03 15.19 7.28
CA VAL A 64 -0.80 14.49 6.97
C VAL A 64 -1.13 13.43 5.93
N VAL A 65 -0.44 13.40 4.79
CA VAL A 65 -0.66 12.44 3.71
C VAL A 65 0.60 11.58 3.52
N CYS A 66 0.44 10.26 3.58
CA CYS A 66 1.41 9.28 3.12
C CYS A 66 1.01 8.86 1.70
N HIS A 67 1.86 9.16 0.74
CA HIS A 67 1.69 8.76 -0.65
C HIS A 67 2.55 7.53 -0.91
N VAL A 68 1.92 6.44 -1.35
CA VAL A 68 2.59 5.18 -1.67
C VAL A 68 2.38 4.91 -3.14
N ALA A 69 3.46 4.74 -3.89
CA ALA A 69 3.45 4.53 -5.34
C ALA A 69 4.31 3.32 -5.73
N GLY A 70 3.99 2.71 -6.88
CA GLY A 70 4.76 1.59 -7.42
C GLY A 70 4.60 0.30 -6.60
N PHE A 71 3.46 0.11 -5.93
CA PHE A 71 3.22 -1.07 -5.10
C PHE A 71 2.40 -2.15 -5.81
N CYS A 72 2.63 -3.43 -5.49
CA CYS A 72 1.89 -4.57 -6.01
C CYS A 72 1.84 -5.69 -4.95
N PRO A 73 0.67 -6.36 -4.75
CA PRO A 73 -0.61 -6.18 -5.44
C PRO A 73 -1.45 -5.01 -4.90
N SER A 74 -2.55 -4.68 -5.57
CA SER A 74 -3.52 -3.65 -5.11
C SER A 74 -4.11 -3.92 -3.72
N ALA A 75 -4.07 -5.19 -3.28
CA ALA A 75 -4.54 -5.65 -1.98
C ALA A 75 -3.59 -5.33 -0.82
N MET A 76 -2.43 -4.71 -1.06
CA MET A 76 -1.51 -4.28 -0.01
C MET A 76 -2.20 -3.41 1.06
N LYS A 77 -1.89 -3.67 2.32
CA LYS A 77 -2.40 -2.91 3.47
C LYS A 77 -1.47 -1.75 3.76
N ILE A 78 -2.07 -0.57 3.95
CA ILE A 78 -1.37 0.66 4.31
C ILE A 78 -2.05 1.21 5.56
N SER A 79 -1.28 1.51 6.59
CA SER A 79 -1.80 1.97 7.88
C SER A 79 -0.91 3.02 8.52
N TRP A 80 -1.53 3.86 9.34
CA TRP A 80 -0.83 4.79 10.21
C TRP A 80 -0.64 4.21 11.60
N ARG A 81 0.51 4.50 12.20
CA ARG A 81 0.79 4.26 13.62
C ARG A 81 1.16 5.56 14.31
N ARG A 82 0.65 5.74 15.54
CA ARG A 82 1.05 6.78 16.48
C ARG A 82 1.82 6.09 17.60
N ASP A 83 3.10 6.43 17.77
CA ASP A 83 3.98 5.86 18.79
C ASP A 83 3.99 4.32 18.80
N GLY A 84 4.00 3.74 17.60
CA GLY A 84 4.00 2.29 17.40
C GLY A 84 2.64 1.61 17.50
N LYS A 85 1.55 2.33 17.84
CA LYS A 85 0.19 1.78 17.91
C LYS A 85 -0.64 2.12 16.68
N ASP A 86 -1.33 1.13 16.11
CA ASP A 86 -2.19 1.31 14.94
C ASP A 86 -3.29 2.36 15.19
N MET A 87 -3.39 3.33 14.29
CA MET A 87 -4.44 4.34 14.26
C MET A 87 -5.60 3.87 13.39
N LYS A 88 -6.82 3.95 13.93
CA LYS A 88 -8.06 3.71 13.18
C LYS A 88 -8.92 4.96 13.05
N GLU A 89 -8.83 5.85 14.04
CA GLU A 89 -9.60 7.09 14.08
C GLU A 89 -8.93 8.18 13.25
N ASN A 90 -9.75 8.98 12.57
CA ASN A 90 -9.32 10.10 11.73
C ASN A 90 -8.36 9.74 10.58
N VAL A 91 -8.26 8.45 10.22
CA VAL A 91 -7.50 7.98 9.06
C VAL A 91 -8.42 7.84 7.86
N ARG A 92 -8.03 8.42 6.72
CA ARG A 92 -8.69 8.29 5.42
C ARG A 92 -7.76 7.54 4.46
N ILE A 93 -8.22 6.39 3.99
CA ILE A 93 -7.51 5.55 3.02
C ILE A 93 -8.15 5.76 1.66
N GLY A 94 -7.37 6.23 0.69
CA GLY A 94 -7.79 6.36 -0.71
C GLY A 94 -7.90 5.01 -1.41
N ALA A 95 -8.56 5.00 -2.57
CA ALA A 95 -8.58 3.83 -3.45
C ALA A 95 -7.16 3.54 -3.99
N ALA A 96 -6.86 2.26 -4.29
CA ALA A 96 -5.69 1.97 -5.11
C ALA A 96 -6.00 2.33 -6.55
N LEU A 97 -5.23 3.27 -7.11
CA LEU A 97 -5.34 3.67 -8.51
C LEU A 97 -4.20 3.01 -9.29
N PRO A 98 -4.47 2.38 -10.44
CA PRO A 98 -3.42 1.82 -11.29
C PRO A 98 -2.57 2.94 -11.88
N ASP A 99 -1.26 2.73 -12.00
CA ASP A 99 -0.32 3.71 -12.60
C ASP A 99 -0.02 3.46 -14.08
N GLY A 100 -0.54 2.37 -14.65
CA GLY A 100 -0.37 2.00 -16.06
C GLY A 100 0.77 1.00 -16.32
N GLU A 101 1.69 0.82 -15.38
CA GLU A 101 2.86 -0.06 -15.50
C GLU A 101 2.67 -1.41 -14.76
N GLY A 102 1.43 -1.68 -14.32
CA GLY A 102 1.09 -2.87 -13.54
C GLY A 102 1.29 -2.70 -12.03
N THR A 103 1.57 -1.48 -11.57
CA THR A 103 1.64 -1.12 -10.16
C THR A 103 0.52 -0.16 -9.76
N TYR A 104 0.43 0.15 -8.48
CA TYR A 104 -0.63 0.98 -7.91
C TYR A 104 -0.06 2.16 -7.13
N LEU A 105 -0.88 3.21 -7.03
CA LEU A 105 -0.70 4.32 -6.11
C LEU A 105 -1.87 4.41 -5.15
N ARG A 106 -1.61 4.85 -3.91
CA ARG A 106 -2.62 5.01 -2.87
C ARG A 106 -2.15 6.04 -1.85
N ASP A 107 -3.06 6.94 -1.52
CA ASP A 107 -2.88 7.92 -0.47
C ASP A 107 -3.54 7.47 0.82
N VAL A 108 -2.85 7.63 1.94
CA VAL A 108 -3.42 7.45 3.26
C VAL A 108 -3.14 8.69 4.09
N SER A 109 -4.20 9.35 4.54
CA SER A 109 -4.09 10.60 5.29
C SER A 109 -4.69 10.49 6.68
N PHE A 110 -4.21 11.32 7.61
CA PHE A 110 -4.87 11.53 8.89
C PHE A 110 -4.88 13.01 9.28
N ASN A 111 -5.89 13.42 10.05
CA ASN A 111 -5.96 14.77 10.60
C ASN A 111 -5.25 14.82 11.95
N ILE A 112 -4.40 15.82 12.14
CA ILE A 112 -3.79 16.12 13.44
C ILE A 112 -4.82 16.86 14.28
N THR A 113 -5.28 16.23 15.36
CA THR A 113 -6.20 16.85 16.34
C THR A 113 -5.47 17.39 17.56
N GLU A 114 -4.27 16.86 17.87
CA GLU A 114 -3.48 17.18 19.06
C GLU A 114 -2.05 17.52 18.65
N LEU A 115 -1.51 18.60 19.22
CA LEU A 115 -0.18 19.15 18.87
C LEU A 115 0.98 18.47 19.63
N ASP A 116 0.78 17.27 20.15
CA ASP A 116 1.74 16.59 21.03
C ASP A 116 2.97 16.04 20.28
N SER A 117 4.02 15.72 21.04
CA SER A 117 5.32 15.20 20.60
C SER A 117 5.27 13.74 20.09
N ASN A 118 4.15 13.34 19.51
CA ASN A 118 3.92 11.98 19.04
C ASN A 118 4.70 11.72 17.75
N SER A 119 5.21 10.49 17.63
CA SER A 119 5.83 9.99 16.42
C SER A 119 4.79 9.30 15.53
N PHE A 120 4.78 9.65 14.24
CA PHE A 120 3.85 9.06 13.28
C PHE A 120 4.61 8.22 12.27
N THR A 121 4.12 7.01 12.03
CA THR A 121 4.73 6.07 11.09
C THR A 121 3.71 5.60 10.07
N CYS A 122 4.01 5.79 8.78
CA CYS A 122 3.26 5.15 7.70
C CYS A 122 3.86 3.78 7.42
N VAL A 123 3.03 2.74 7.40
CA VAL A 123 3.45 1.34 7.35
C VAL A 123 2.75 0.63 6.19
N VAL A 124 3.51 -0.07 5.34
CA VAL A 124 3.03 -0.69 4.09
C VAL A 124 3.43 -2.17 4.03
N GLY A 125 2.47 -3.08 3.81
CA GLY A 125 2.77 -4.49 3.60
C GLY A 125 1.56 -5.40 3.31
N ASN A 126 1.84 -6.67 2.99
CA ASN A 126 0.83 -7.65 2.56
C ASN A 126 0.21 -8.48 3.70
N THR A 127 0.85 -8.55 4.87
CA THR A 127 0.30 -9.24 6.06
C THR A 127 0.61 -8.46 7.34
N SER A 128 -0.07 -8.78 8.44
CA SER A 128 0.21 -8.17 9.76
C SER A 128 1.67 -8.36 10.23
N ARG A 129 2.40 -9.34 9.68
CA ARG A 129 3.80 -9.61 10.01
C ARG A 129 4.79 -8.96 9.02
N ASP A 130 4.32 -8.57 7.83
CA ASP A 130 5.15 -7.97 6.76
C ASP A 130 4.98 -6.45 6.62
N LEU A 131 4.03 -5.87 7.35
CA LEU A 131 3.77 -4.41 7.39
C LEU A 131 5.04 -3.60 7.71
N ASP A 132 5.92 -4.11 8.57
CA ASP A 132 7.07 -3.36 9.08
C ASP A 132 8.26 -3.25 8.09
N LYS A 133 8.16 -3.85 6.89
CA LYS A 133 9.25 -3.84 5.90
C LYS A 133 9.50 -2.46 5.28
N HIS A 134 8.44 -1.67 5.10
CA HIS A 134 8.51 -0.37 4.46
C HIS A 134 7.80 0.66 5.32
N GLN A 135 8.60 1.51 5.95
CA GLN A 135 8.11 2.51 6.89
C GLN A 135 8.80 3.86 6.72
N LEU A 136 8.00 4.92 6.86
CA LEU A 136 8.47 6.29 6.92
C LEU A 136 8.06 6.88 8.26
N LYS A 137 9.06 7.22 9.08
CA LYS A 137 8.83 7.85 10.39
C LYS A 137 8.90 9.36 10.24
N VAL A 138 7.92 10.04 10.82
CA VAL A 138 7.85 11.48 10.93
C VAL A 138 7.91 11.85 12.41
N GLU A 139 8.96 12.59 12.75
CA GLU A 139 9.13 13.18 14.07
C GLU A 139 8.85 14.68 13.96
N LYS A 140 8.02 15.20 14.86
CA LYS A 140 7.83 16.64 15.01
C LYS A 140 9.03 17.20 15.77
N SER A 141 9.61 18.29 15.30
CA SER A 141 10.68 18.98 16.04
C SER A 141 10.11 19.68 17.27
N GLU A 142 10.74 19.46 18.44
CA GLU A 142 10.44 20.21 19.66
C GLU A 142 10.96 21.65 19.52
N CYS A 143 10.06 22.63 19.58
CA CYS A 143 10.40 24.05 19.68
C CYS A 143 10.74 24.38 21.15
N ASN A 144 11.85 23.87 21.67
CA ASN A 144 12.33 24.27 23.00
C ASN A 144 13.69 24.96 22.90
N GLN A 145 13.77 26.10 23.59
CA GLN A 145 14.89 27.04 23.70
C GLN A 145 14.94 28.14 22.64
N LEU A 146 14.09 29.16 22.77
CA LEU A 146 14.46 30.57 22.54
C LEU A 146 13.45 31.48 23.27
N THR A 147 13.96 32.60 23.78
CA THR A 147 13.29 33.52 24.70
C THR A 147 11.93 34.05 24.20
N PRO A 148 11.04 34.52 25.11
CA PRO A 148 9.61 34.73 24.84
C PRO A 148 9.26 35.70 23.70
N SER A 149 10.18 36.56 23.27
CA SER A 149 9.96 37.55 22.21
C SER A 149 10.16 37.00 20.79
N TYR A 150 10.78 35.84 20.62
CA TYR A 150 11.07 35.23 19.31
C TYR A 150 10.20 34.00 18.96
N ILE A 151 9.31 33.59 19.86
CA ILE A 151 8.52 32.35 19.76
C ILE A 151 7.41 32.40 18.67
N SER A 152 7.05 33.59 18.16
CA SER A 152 5.84 33.74 17.34
C SER A 152 6.00 33.43 15.84
N ILE A 153 7.17 33.65 15.22
CA ILE A 153 7.34 33.51 13.76
C ILE A 153 8.32 32.38 13.41
N TYR A 154 9.37 32.19 14.21
CA TYR A 154 10.38 31.17 13.96
C TYR A 154 9.84 29.76 14.13
N CYS A 155 8.95 29.50 15.11
CA CYS A 155 8.32 28.19 15.23
C CYS A 155 7.40 27.87 14.06
N ILE A 156 6.71 28.85 13.45
CA ILE A 156 5.91 28.59 12.23
C ILE A 156 6.82 28.21 11.06
N TYR A 157 7.97 28.86 10.95
CA TYR A 157 8.97 28.61 9.90
C TYR A 157 9.70 27.26 10.06
N THR A 158 9.97 26.83 11.30
CA THR A 158 10.62 25.53 11.57
C THR A 158 9.65 24.35 11.55
N GLN A 159 8.34 24.56 11.82
CA GLN A 159 7.29 23.54 11.64
C GLN A 159 7.06 23.16 10.18
N LEU A 160 7.55 23.94 9.21
CA LEU A 160 7.56 23.58 7.79
C LEU A 160 8.63 22.51 7.44
N GLN A 161 9.62 22.28 8.31
CA GLN A 161 10.67 21.28 8.10
C GLN A 161 10.35 20.02 8.91
N MET A 162 9.40 19.23 8.42
CA MET A 162 9.27 17.84 8.86
C MET A 162 10.45 17.06 8.29
N TYR A 163 11.25 16.46 9.17
CA TYR A 163 12.33 15.58 8.74
C TYR A 163 11.80 14.15 8.70
N ALA A 164 11.72 13.59 7.49
CA ALA A 164 11.39 12.19 7.27
C ALA A 164 12.67 11.36 7.33
N LYS A 165 12.72 10.33 8.18
CA LYS A 165 13.81 9.33 8.18
C LYS A 165 13.26 8.01 7.65
N SER A 166 13.84 7.51 6.56
CA SER A 166 13.55 6.18 6.03
C SER A 166 14.30 5.12 6.83
N PHE A 167 13.63 4.01 7.13
CA PHE A 167 14.27 2.82 7.69
C PHE A 167 14.03 1.64 6.73
N GLY A 168 15.07 1.22 6.01
CA GLY A 168 15.11 -0.07 5.29
C GLY A 168 15.22 -0.03 3.75
N ALA A 169 16.38 -0.48 3.27
CA ALA A 169 16.81 -0.87 1.91
C ALA A 169 17.13 0.24 0.86
N PRO A 170 18.23 0.07 0.09
CA PRO A 170 18.93 1.17 -0.57
C PRO A 170 18.20 1.69 -1.81
N LEU A 171 18.20 3.01 -1.97
CA LEU A 171 17.97 3.68 -3.24
C LEU A 171 18.99 3.13 -4.25
N LYS A 172 18.55 2.35 -5.24
CA LYS A 172 19.32 2.16 -6.46
C LYS A 172 19.43 3.54 -7.11
N GLY A 173 20.63 4.11 -7.06
CA GLY A 173 20.96 5.37 -7.70
C GLY A 173 20.65 5.31 -9.19
N PHE A 174 19.98 6.35 -9.68
CA PHE A 174 20.03 6.70 -11.10
C PHE A 174 21.34 7.46 -11.31
N VAL A 175 22.22 6.86 -12.11
CA VAL A 175 23.32 7.52 -12.82
C VAL A 175 22.74 8.25 -14.01
#